data_AF-A0A420WM54-F1
#
_entry.id   AF-A0A420WM54-F1
#
_cell.length_a   1.000
_cell.length_b   1.000
_cell.length_c   1.000
_cell.angle_alpha   90.00
_cell.angle_beta   90.00
_cell.angle_gamma   90.00
#
_symmetry.space_group_name_H-M   'P 1'
#
loop_
_entity.id
_entity.type
_entity.pdbx_description
1 polymer ?
#
loop_
_entity_poly.entity_id
_entity_poly.type
_entity_poly.pdbx_seq_one_letter_code
_entity_poly.pdbx_strand_id
1 'polypeptide(L)'
;MKNILVSTFFVAALSATSAFANEDYTGGVVSPEAAQNIQLCLESNVDVALNKSIRACTQAYKASVPNYNVRSDILTRRGWLQLSAGKYEQAARDFKWASKLNDVNEFAYLGDGFAALMQKDYDSAIAYFNDCKTHNDAAPLAYYGLGMTKELAGDSSGALEAYQKAANLRPEWQAPLEELSRIKA
;
A
#
# COMPACT_ATOMS: atom_id res chain seq x y z
N MET A 1 7.76 -0.23 -19.07
CA MET A 1 7.47 0.69 -17.94
C MET A 1 5.98 0.78 -17.59
N LYS A 2 5.04 1.06 -18.51
CA LYS A 2 3.60 1.19 -18.15
C LYS A 2 2.97 -0.06 -17.51
N ASN A 3 3.36 -1.26 -17.92
CA ASN A 3 2.73 -2.50 -17.42
C ASN A 3 3.19 -2.88 -15.99
N ILE A 4 4.41 -2.48 -15.60
CA ILE A 4 5.02 -2.87 -14.31
C ILE A 4 4.31 -2.14 -13.17
N LEU A 5 4.25 -0.80 -13.24
CA LEU A 5 3.58 0.03 -12.23
C LEU A 5 2.12 -0.38 -12.04
N VAL A 6 1.41 -0.68 -13.13
CA VAL A 6 0.02 -1.15 -13.07
C VAL A 6 -0.09 -2.49 -12.33
N SER A 7 0.73 -3.48 -12.68
CA SER A 7 0.75 -4.79 -12.00
C SER A 7 1.02 -4.65 -10.50
N THR A 8 1.94 -3.77 -10.11
CA THR A 8 2.26 -3.53 -8.70
C THR A 8 1.10 -2.93 -7.92
N PHE A 9 0.37 -1.97 -8.49
CA PHE A 9 -0.80 -1.40 -7.82
C PHE A 9 -1.86 -2.44 -7.55
N PHE A 10 -2.08 -3.35 -8.51
CA PHE A 10 -3.02 -4.44 -8.32
C PHE A 10 -2.60 -5.36 -7.18
N VAL A 11 -1.33 -5.76 -7.11
CA VAL A 11 -0.85 -6.63 -6.03
C VAL A 11 -0.94 -5.94 -4.68
N ALA A 12 -0.47 -4.69 -4.57
CA ALA A 12 -0.44 -3.97 -3.30
C ALA A 12 -1.84 -3.59 -2.80
N ALA A 13 -2.73 -3.16 -3.69
CA ALA A 13 -4.11 -2.87 -3.35
C ALA A 13 -4.88 -4.15 -2.95
N LEU A 14 -4.64 -5.28 -3.63
CA LEU A 14 -5.24 -6.56 -3.25
C LEU A 14 -4.76 -7.04 -1.88
N SER A 15 -3.45 -6.96 -1.59
CA SER A 15 -2.93 -7.32 -0.26
C SER A 15 -3.50 -6.43 0.85
N ALA A 16 -3.69 -5.14 0.57
CA ALA A 16 -4.33 -4.22 1.51
C ALA A 16 -5.79 -4.62 1.74
N THR A 17 -6.54 -5.05 0.71
CA THR A 17 -7.94 -5.47 0.91
C THR A 17 -8.08 -6.67 1.84
N SER A 18 -7.20 -7.68 1.74
CA SER A 18 -7.26 -8.85 2.61
C SER A 18 -6.84 -8.56 4.06
N ALA A 19 -5.97 -7.57 4.29
CA ALA A 19 -5.54 -7.17 5.63
C ALA A 19 -6.71 -6.64 6.47
N PHE A 20 -7.69 -6.00 5.84
CA PHE A 20 -8.82 -5.38 6.53
C PHE A 20 -10.09 -6.23 6.56
N ALA A 21 -10.09 -7.44 6.00
CA ALA A 21 -11.31 -8.22 5.76
C ALA A 21 -11.85 -8.97 7.00
N ASN A 22 -11.10 -9.04 8.11
CA ASN A 22 -11.43 -9.92 9.25
C ASN A 22 -11.46 -9.22 10.63
N GLU A 23 -11.27 -7.90 10.70
CA GLU A 23 -11.30 -7.18 11.97
C GLU A 23 -12.70 -6.68 12.32
N ASP A 24 -13.11 -6.83 13.58
CA ASP A 24 -14.35 -6.26 14.07
C ASP A 24 -14.19 -4.76 14.33
N TYR A 25 -14.42 -3.97 13.30
CA TYR A 25 -14.38 -2.51 13.36
C TYR A 25 -15.60 -1.89 14.07
N THR A 26 -16.56 -2.70 14.55
CA THR A 26 -17.79 -2.18 15.16
C THR A 26 -17.63 -1.75 16.62
N GLY A 27 -16.53 -2.16 17.27
CA GLY A 27 -16.13 -1.72 18.60
C GLY A 27 -15.80 -0.23 18.65
N GLY A 28 -16.81 0.61 18.89
CA GLY A 28 -16.67 2.07 18.99
C GLY A 28 -17.35 2.86 17.87
N VAL A 29 -18.16 2.22 17.04
CA VAL A 29 -18.91 2.89 15.95
C VAL A 29 -20.16 3.57 16.50
N VAL A 30 -20.29 4.87 16.20
CA VAL A 30 -21.30 5.75 16.80
C VAL A 30 -22.68 5.65 16.10
N SER A 31 -22.75 5.06 14.90
CA SER A 31 -24.02 4.89 14.16
C SER A 31 -23.98 3.77 13.10
N PRO A 32 -25.14 3.21 12.69
CA PRO A 32 -25.24 2.26 11.58
C PRO A 32 -24.68 2.78 10.25
N GLU A 33 -24.82 4.08 10.00
CA GLU A 33 -24.25 4.74 8.81
C GLU A 33 -22.71 4.73 8.84
N ALA A 34 -22.10 4.92 10.02
CA ALA A 34 -20.66 4.83 10.18
C ALA A 34 -20.16 3.40 9.92
N ALA A 35 -20.87 2.38 10.42
CA ALA A 35 -20.55 0.98 10.14
C ALA A 35 -20.63 0.66 8.64
N GLN A 36 -21.67 1.14 7.96
CA GLN A 36 -21.83 0.97 6.52
C GLN A 36 -20.70 1.65 5.71
N ASN A 37 -20.30 2.85 6.11
CA ASN A 37 -19.20 3.56 5.45
C ASN A 37 -17.85 2.85 5.65
N ILE A 38 -17.61 2.28 6.83
CA ILE A 38 -16.42 1.45 7.11
C ILE A 38 -16.44 0.21 6.21
N GLN A 39 -17.56 -0.51 6.16
CA GLN A 39 -17.72 -1.68 5.29
C GLN A 39 -17.42 -1.34 3.83
N LEU A 40 -18.05 -0.28 3.30
CA LEU A 40 -17.83 0.16 1.94
C LEU A 40 -16.38 0.63 1.71
N CYS A 41 -15.72 1.22 2.70
CA CYS A 41 -14.32 1.58 2.60
C CYS A 41 -13.43 0.34 2.48
N LEU A 42 -13.62 -0.63 3.37
CA LEU A 42 -12.72 -1.77 3.59
C LEU A 42 -13.01 -2.98 2.69
N GLU A 43 -14.17 -3.07 2.06
CA GLU A 43 -14.52 -4.25 1.23
C GLU A 43 -14.70 -3.94 -0.25
N SER A 44 -14.77 -2.66 -0.63
CA SER A 44 -15.00 -2.33 -2.05
C SER A 44 -13.82 -2.75 -2.93
N ASN A 45 -14.14 -3.49 -4.00
CA ASN A 45 -13.20 -3.80 -5.07
C ASN A 45 -12.71 -2.50 -5.74
N VAL A 46 -11.39 -2.36 -5.81
CA VAL A 46 -10.64 -1.24 -6.39
C VAL A 46 -11.09 -0.94 -7.83
N ASP A 47 -11.47 -1.99 -8.58
CA ASP A 47 -11.74 -1.93 -10.02
C ASP A 47 -13.11 -1.40 -10.41
N VAL A 48 -14.10 -1.51 -9.52
CA VAL A 48 -15.52 -1.29 -9.88
C VAL A 48 -16.03 0.05 -9.37
N ALA A 49 -15.49 0.57 -8.26
CA ALA A 49 -16.13 1.67 -7.53
C ALA A 49 -15.17 2.66 -6.87
N LEU A 50 -13.97 2.87 -7.41
CA LEU A 50 -12.87 3.63 -6.79
C LEU A 50 -13.30 4.96 -6.13
N ASN A 51 -14.01 5.83 -6.86
CA ASN A 51 -14.47 7.11 -6.32
C ASN A 51 -15.54 6.96 -5.21
N LYS A 52 -16.40 5.94 -5.29
CA LYS A 52 -17.39 5.63 -4.24
C LYS A 52 -16.67 5.14 -2.98
N SER A 53 -15.68 4.25 -3.13
CA SER A 53 -14.87 3.73 -2.03
C SER A 53 -14.08 4.83 -1.32
N ILE A 54 -13.43 5.73 -2.08
CA ILE A 54 -12.70 6.88 -1.49
C ILE A 54 -13.65 7.77 -0.68
N ARG A 55 -14.87 8.02 -1.19
CA ARG A 55 -15.90 8.77 -0.45
C ARG A 55 -16.33 8.04 0.81
N ALA A 56 -16.58 6.72 0.73
CA ALA A 56 -16.94 5.91 1.88
C ALA A 56 -15.85 5.96 2.97
N CYS A 57 -14.57 5.80 2.62
CA CYS A 57 -13.46 5.95 3.56
C CYS A 57 -13.40 7.35 4.19
N THR A 58 -13.72 8.39 3.42
CA THR A 58 -13.76 9.76 3.94
C THR A 58 -14.86 9.96 4.96
N GLN A 59 -16.05 9.39 4.74
CA GLN A 59 -17.15 9.43 5.70
C GLN A 59 -16.86 8.54 6.91
N ALA A 60 -16.31 7.34 6.69
CA ALA A 60 -15.87 6.44 7.75
C ALA A 60 -14.87 7.12 8.71
N TYR A 61 -13.88 7.83 8.17
CA TYR A 61 -12.88 8.56 8.97
C TYR A 61 -13.48 9.71 9.79
N LYS A 62 -14.50 10.39 9.26
CA LYS A 62 -15.20 11.47 9.98
C LYS A 62 -16.09 10.93 11.09
N ALA A 63 -16.70 9.78 10.84
CA ALA A 63 -17.65 9.15 11.76
C ALA A 63 -16.99 8.24 12.79
N SER A 64 -15.71 7.88 12.63
CA SER A 64 -14.95 7.10 13.61
C SER A 64 -14.37 7.99 14.73
N VAL A 65 -14.67 7.66 15.99
CA VAL A 65 -14.15 8.32 17.21
C VAL A 65 -13.18 7.35 17.92
N PRO A 66 -12.30 7.83 18.83
CA PRO A 66 -10.87 8.01 18.63
C PRO A 66 -10.05 6.70 18.63
N ASN A 67 -10.55 5.61 18.04
CA ASN A 67 -9.75 4.40 17.87
C ASN A 67 -8.70 4.68 16.79
N TYR A 68 -7.46 4.90 17.23
CA TYR A 68 -6.35 5.24 16.34
C TYR A 68 -6.00 4.11 15.37
N ASN A 69 -6.19 2.85 15.75
CA ASN A 69 -5.97 1.70 14.86
C ASN A 69 -6.97 1.71 13.71
N VAL A 70 -8.27 1.76 14.01
CA VAL A 70 -9.32 1.82 12.98
C VAL A 70 -9.17 3.05 12.07
N ARG A 71 -8.80 4.20 12.64
CA ARG A 71 -8.53 5.41 11.86
C ARG A 71 -7.30 5.25 10.98
N SER A 72 -6.26 4.57 11.45
CA SER A 72 -5.10 4.19 10.65
C SER A 72 -5.53 3.33 9.47
N ASP A 73 -6.33 2.29 9.69
CA ASP A 73 -6.73 1.36 8.63
C ASP A 73 -7.62 2.01 7.56
N ILE A 74 -8.57 2.85 7.99
CA ILE A 74 -9.38 3.65 7.06
C ILE A 74 -8.49 4.56 6.20
N LEU A 75 -7.50 5.22 6.81
CA LEU A 75 -6.57 6.08 6.08
C LEU A 75 -5.67 5.27 5.16
N THR A 76 -5.09 4.16 5.62
CA THR A 76 -4.29 3.25 4.80
C THR A 76 -5.09 2.80 3.59
N ARG A 77 -6.33 2.33 3.78
CA ARG A 77 -7.20 1.94 2.67
C ARG A 77 -7.51 3.11 1.75
N ARG A 78 -7.84 4.28 2.27
CA ARG A 78 -8.10 5.46 1.42
C ARG A 78 -6.85 5.85 0.62
N GLY A 79 -5.67 5.75 1.22
CA GLY A 79 -4.38 5.97 0.59
C GLY A 79 -4.16 5.03 -0.59
N TRP A 80 -4.37 3.72 -0.40
CA TRP A 80 -4.26 2.74 -1.50
C TRP A 80 -5.24 3.03 -2.64
N LEU A 81 -6.49 3.36 -2.31
CA LEU A 81 -7.50 3.73 -3.32
C LEU A 81 -7.10 5.01 -4.07
N GLN A 82 -6.58 6.02 -3.37
CA GLN A 82 -6.10 7.25 -3.98
C GLN A 82 -4.87 7.00 -4.86
N LEU A 83 -3.95 6.14 -4.42
CA LEU A 83 -2.77 5.74 -5.16
C LEU A 83 -3.15 5.07 -6.49
N SER A 84 -4.08 4.11 -6.44
CA SER A 84 -4.68 3.48 -7.64
C SER A 84 -5.41 4.50 -8.52
N ALA A 85 -5.97 5.56 -7.95
CA ALA A 85 -6.63 6.65 -8.68
C ALA A 85 -5.65 7.68 -9.27
N GLY A 86 -4.33 7.51 -9.12
CA GLY A 86 -3.33 8.47 -9.58
C GLY A 86 -3.19 9.72 -8.69
N LYS A 87 -3.79 9.71 -7.49
CA LYS A 87 -3.82 10.84 -6.55
C LYS A 87 -2.68 10.73 -5.54
N TYR A 88 -1.44 10.78 -6.02
CA TYR A 88 -0.26 10.40 -5.23
C TYR A 88 -0.01 11.27 -4.01
N GLU A 89 -0.20 12.58 -4.10
CA GLU A 89 0.00 13.50 -2.96
C GLU A 89 -1.07 13.30 -1.89
N GLN A 90 -2.28 12.92 -2.29
CA GLN A 90 -3.37 12.61 -1.36
C GLN A 90 -3.07 11.29 -0.66
N ALA A 91 -2.64 10.28 -1.43
CA ALA A 91 -2.26 8.98 -0.91
C ALA A 91 -1.12 9.09 0.12
N ALA A 92 -0.04 9.80 -0.21
CA ALA A 92 1.08 10.05 0.69
C ALA A 92 0.64 10.75 1.99
N ARG A 93 -0.31 11.68 1.93
CA ARG A 93 -0.85 12.29 3.15
C ARG A 93 -1.61 11.27 4.00
N ASP A 94 -2.45 10.45 3.37
CA ASP A 94 -3.23 9.44 4.10
C ASP A 94 -2.34 8.38 4.76
N PHE A 95 -1.33 7.87 4.05
CA PHE A 95 -0.35 6.92 4.59
C PHE A 95 0.46 7.50 5.75
N LYS A 96 1.01 8.72 5.58
CA LYS A 96 1.72 9.42 6.65
C LYS A 96 0.87 9.69 7.89
N TRP A 97 -0.43 9.94 7.73
CA TRP A 97 -1.33 10.08 8.87
C TRP A 97 -1.69 8.73 9.49
N ALA A 98 -1.82 7.68 8.69
CA ALA A 98 -2.06 6.32 9.18
C ALA A 98 -0.88 5.83 10.05
N SER A 99 0.36 5.92 9.55
CA SER A 99 1.56 5.51 10.30
C SER A 99 1.76 6.32 11.60
N LYS A 100 1.32 7.57 11.65
CA LYS A 100 1.31 8.37 12.89
C LYS A 100 0.27 7.91 13.92
N LEU A 101 -0.84 7.34 13.47
CA LEU A 101 -1.90 6.85 14.35
C LEU A 101 -1.61 5.43 14.84
N ASN A 102 -0.96 4.62 14.02
CA ASN A 102 -0.51 3.28 14.34
C ASN A 102 0.88 3.05 13.71
N ASP A 103 1.92 3.11 14.53
CA ASP A 103 3.32 3.02 14.12
C ASP A 103 3.77 1.60 13.76
N VAL A 104 2.90 0.60 13.95
CA VAL A 104 3.12 -0.78 13.50
C VAL A 104 2.29 -1.16 12.27
N ASN A 105 1.52 -0.24 11.67
CA ASN A 105 0.75 -0.52 10.46
C ASN A 105 1.67 -0.60 9.23
N GLU A 106 2.18 -1.79 8.92
CA GLU A 106 3.14 -2.02 7.84
C GLU A 106 2.60 -1.65 6.45
N PHE A 107 1.29 -1.74 6.25
CA PHE A 107 0.64 -1.37 4.99
C PHE A 107 0.65 0.14 4.75
N ALA A 108 0.68 0.96 5.81
CA ALA A 108 0.83 2.40 5.69
C ALA A 108 2.25 2.78 5.23
N TYR A 109 3.28 2.22 5.86
CA TYR A 109 4.67 2.46 5.45
C TYR A 109 4.95 1.97 4.03
N LEU A 110 4.40 0.80 3.68
CA LEU A 110 4.49 0.27 2.32
C LEU A 110 3.85 1.25 1.32
N GLY A 111 2.70 1.80 1.70
CA GLY A 111 1.99 2.82 0.93
C GLY A 111 2.80 4.10 0.72
N ASP A 112 3.48 4.61 1.74
CA ASP A 112 4.38 5.77 1.64
C ASP A 112 5.50 5.53 0.61
N GLY A 113 6.10 4.33 0.61
CA GLY A 113 7.13 3.94 -0.38
C GLY A 113 6.60 3.93 -1.82
N PHE A 114 5.41 3.35 -2.04
CA PHE A 114 4.82 3.37 -3.38
C PHE A 114 4.32 4.75 -3.80
N ALA A 115 3.84 5.58 -2.88
CA ALA A 115 3.45 6.96 -3.17
C ALA A 115 4.66 7.80 -3.58
N ALA A 116 5.80 7.66 -2.90
CA ALA A 116 7.05 8.29 -3.28
C ALA A 116 7.58 7.80 -4.64
N LEU A 117 7.52 6.48 -4.87
CA LEU A 117 7.90 5.86 -6.15
C LEU A 117 7.09 6.45 -7.32
N MET A 118 5.79 6.65 -7.15
CA MET A 118 4.93 7.24 -8.18
C MET A 118 5.17 8.72 -8.41
N GLN A 119 5.61 9.43 -7.39
CA GLN A 119 6.08 10.81 -7.50
C GLN A 119 7.50 10.90 -8.10
N LYS A 120 8.13 9.75 -8.39
CA LYS A 120 9.54 9.64 -8.83
C LYS A 120 10.53 10.20 -7.80
N ASP A 121 10.12 10.25 -6.55
CA ASP A 121 11.01 10.55 -5.42
C ASP A 121 11.68 9.25 -4.98
N TYR A 122 12.70 8.85 -5.73
CA TYR A 122 13.36 7.56 -5.55
C TYR A 122 14.12 7.47 -4.22
N ASP A 123 14.70 8.57 -3.75
CA ASP A 123 15.43 8.61 -2.48
C ASP A 123 14.47 8.36 -1.31
N SER A 124 13.33 9.05 -1.27
CA SER A 124 12.31 8.82 -0.24
C SER A 124 11.70 7.43 -0.36
N ALA A 125 11.42 6.94 -1.57
CA ALA A 125 10.89 5.59 -1.78
C ALA A 125 11.84 4.50 -1.26
N ILE A 126 13.15 4.63 -1.51
CA ILE A 126 14.17 3.72 -0.96
C ILE A 126 14.15 3.74 0.56
N ALA A 127 14.09 4.93 1.17
CA ALA A 127 14.02 5.07 2.63
C ALA A 127 12.79 4.37 3.19
N TYR A 128 11.60 4.67 2.66
CA TYR A 128 10.35 4.04 3.11
C TYR A 128 10.32 2.52 2.96
N PHE A 129 10.82 1.97 1.84
CA PHE A 129 10.89 0.52 1.67
C PHE A 129 11.93 -0.13 2.59
N ASN A 130 13.01 0.57 2.94
CA ASN A 130 13.94 0.08 3.95
C ASN A 130 13.33 0.11 5.36
N ASP A 131 12.59 1.16 5.71
CA ASP A 131 11.88 1.21 6.99
C ASP A 131 10.88 0.04 7.10
N CYS A 132 10.11 -0.24 6.04
CA CYS A 132 9.22 -1.41 5.99
C CYS A 132 9.96 -2.72 6.34
N LYS A 133 11.16 -2.91 5.80
CA LYS A 133 11.98 -4.11 6.05
C LYS A 133 12.46 -4.17 7.49
N THR A 134 12.80 -3.04 8.11
CA THR A 134 13.20 -3.03 9.53
C THR A 134 12.09 -3.48 10.48
N HIS A 135 10.83 -3.21 10.11
CA HIS A 135 9.67 -3.66 10.89
C HIS A 135 9.21 -5.08 10.51
N ASN A 136 9.33 -5.45 9.23
CA ASN A 136 8.98 -6.78 8.72
C ASN A 136 9.92 -7.22 7.60
N ASP A 137 10.97 -7.96 7.96
CA ASP A 137 11.95 -8.50 7.01
C ASP A 137 11.38 -9.60 6.09
N ALA A 138 10.15 -10.06 6.32
CA ALA A 138 9.41 -11.02 5.51
C ALA A 138 8.32 -10.36 4.64
N ALA A 139 8.47 -9.08 4.30
CA ALA A 139 7.54 -8.35 3.44
C ALA A 139 7.97 -8.40 1.94
N PRO A 140 7.52 -9.37 1.12
CA PRO A 140 7.91 -9.49 -0.28
C PRO A 140 7.59 -8.22 -1.10
N LEU A 141 6.50 -7.52 -0.78
CA LEU A 141 6.11 -6.29 -1.47
C LEU A 141 7.09 -5.14 -1.22
N ALA A 142 7.68 -5.04 -0.03
CA ALA A 142 8.68 -4.01 0.28
C ALA A 142 9.96 -4.24 -0.53
N TYR A 143 10.40 -5.50 -0.66
CA TYR A 143 11.54 -5.85 -1.51
C TYR A 143 11.28 -5.62 -2.98
N TYR A 144 10.09 -5.94 -3.47
CA TYR A 144 9.73 -5.68 -4.86
C TYR A 144 9.65 -4.17 -5.16
N GLY A 145 9.01 -3.38 -4.28
CA GLY A 145 8.97 -1.92 -4.39
C GLY A 145 10.37 -1.30 -4.36
N LEU A 146 11.26 -1.81 -3.50
CA LEU A 146 12.67 -1.42 -3.48
C LEU A 146 13.37 -1.75 -4.79
N GLY A 147 13.14 -2.95 -5.35
CA GLY A 147 13.70 -3.37 -6.64
C GLY A 147 13.30 -2.43 -7.77
N MET A 148 12.01 -2.09 -7.86
CA MET A 148 11.49 -1.14 -8.83
C MET A 148 12.09 0.25 -8.66
N THR A 149 12.18 0.71 -7.41
CA THR A 149 12.71 2.04 -7.11
C THR A 149 14.18 2.14 -7.51
N LYS A 150 14.99 1.16 -7.11
CA LYS A 150 16.41 1.11 -7.46
C LYS A 150 16.63 1.01 -8.95
N GLU A 151 15.82 0.22 -9.64
CA GLU A 151 15.90 0.10 -11.09
C GLU A 151 15.59 1.43 -11.79
N LEU A 152 14.52 2.11 -11.39
CA LEU A 152 14.15 3.41 -11.94
C LEU A 152 15.16 4.51 -11.57
N ALA A 153 15.88 4.35 -10.46
CA ALA A 153 17.01 5.19 -10.07
C ALA A 153 18.33 4.83 -10.79
N GLY A 154 18.36 3.76 -11.61
CA GLY A 154 19.53 3.32 -12.35
C GLY A 154 20.46 2.33 -11.61
N ASP A 155 20.13 1.91 -10.39
CA ASP A 155 20.84 0.87 -9.64
C ASP A 155 20.32 -0.53 -10.03
N SER A 156 20.72 -1.00 -11.22
CA SER A 156 20.33 -2.33 -11.72
C SER A 156 20.84 -3.47 -10.83
N SER A 157 22.02 -3.33 -10.22
CA SER A 157 22.57 -4.32 -9.28
C SER A 157 21.69 -4.50 -8.06
N GLY A 158 21.36 -3.40 -7.38
CA GLY A 158 20.51 -3.45 -6.21
C GLY A 158 19.06 -3.78 -6.53
N ALA A 159 18.59 -3.48 -7.75
CA ALA A 159 17.29 -3.94 -8.23
C ALA A 159 17.23 -5.47 -8.31
N LEU A 160 18.24 -6.11 -8.92
CA LEU A 160 18.33 -7.58 -9.00
C LEU A 160 18.33 -8.23 -7.62
N GLU A 161 19.10 -7.70 -6.67
CA GLU A 161 19.13 -8.21 -5.29
C GLU A 161 17.75 -8.14 -4.63
N ALA A 162 17.09 -6.99 -4.76
CA ALA A 162 15.79 -6.76 -4.14
C ALA A 162 14.69 -7.61 -4.78
N TYR A 163 14.64 -7.71 -6.11
CA TYR A 163 13.70 -8.61 -6.79
C TYR A 163 13.95 -10.08 -6.46
N GLN A 164 15.21 -10.52 -6.35
CA GLN A 164 15.54 -11.89 -5.95
C GLN A 164 15.03 -12.20 -4.55
N LYS A 165 15.18 -11.25 -3.62
CA LYS A 165 14.65 -11.40 -2.27
C LYS A 165 13.12 -11.47 -2.25
N ALA A 166 12.44 -10.62 -3.03
CA ALA A 166 10.98 -10.67 -3.16
C ALA A 166 10.49 -12.04 -3.71
N ALA A 167 11.16 -12.57 -4.73
CA ALA A 167 10.83 -13.88 -5.31
C ALA A 167 11.09 -15.03 -4.33
N ASN A 168 12.17 -14.95 -3.54
CA ASN A 168 12.49 -15.97 -2.54
C ASN A 168 11.47 -15.97 -1.37
N LEU A 169 11.00 -14.79 -0.97
CA LEU A 169 10.00 -14.64 0.10
C LEU A 169 8.61 -15.10 -0.35
N ARG A 170 8.30 -15.02 -1.65
CA ARG A 170 7.02 -15.42 -2.22
C ARG A 170 7.21 -16.14 -3.56
N PRO A 171 7.59 -17.43 -3.56
CA PRO A 171 7.97 -18.17 -4.77
C PRO A 171 6.86 -18.31 -5.82
N GLU A 172 5.60 -18.24 -5.41
CA GLU A 172 4.45 -18.30 -6.31
C GLU A 172 4.16 -16.97 -7.01
N TRP A 173 4.74 -15.87 -6.53
CA TRP A 173 4.54 -14.55 -7.11
C TRP A 173 5.44 -14.34 -8.33
N GLN A 174 4.82 -14.26 -9.51
CA GLN A 174 5.55 -14.18 -10.77
C GLN A 174 6.22 -12.83 -11.05
N ALA A 175 5.67 -11.72 -10.54
CA ALA A 175 6.13 -10.39 -10.93
C ALA A 175 7.63 -10.15 -10.66
N PRO A 176 8.21 -10.51 -9.50
CA PRO A 176 9.66 -10.40 -9.31
C PRO A 176 10.49 -11.28 -10.26
N LEU A 177 9.99 -12.47 -10.63
CA LEU A 177 10.68 -13.38 -11.55
C LEU A 177 10.72 -12.82 -12.98
N GLU A 178 9.64 -12.17 -13.41
CA GLU A 178 9.56 -11.48 -14.69
C GLU A 178 10.58 -10.33 -14.76
N GLU A 179 10.70 -9.52 -13.69
CA GLU A 179 11.68 -8.43 -13.64
C GLU A 179 13.13 -8.93 -13.62
N LEU A 180 13.40 -10.00 -12.88
CA LEU A 180 14.72 -10.63 -12.88
C LEU A 180 15.11 -11.12 -14.27
N SER A 181 14.16 -11.71 -15.00
CA SER A 181 14.38 -12.21 -16.36
C SER A 181 14.64 -11.06 -17.32
N ARG A 182 13.90 -9.94 -17.17
CA ARG A 182 14.04 -8.75 -18.01
C ARG A 182 15.37 -8.03 -17.83
N ILE A 183 15.86 -7.88 -16.60
CA ILE A 183 17.11 -7.16 -16.32
C ILE A 183 18.34 -7.95 -16.75
N LYS A 184 18.26 -9.29 -16.73
CA LYS A 184 19.37 -10.19 -17.11
C LYS A 184 19.46 -10.46 -18.61
N ALA A 185 18.46 -10.06 -19.40
CA ALA A 185 18.40 -10.23 -20.85
C ALA A 185 19.10 -9.08 -21.58
#